data_AF-A0A1B0D1S0-F1
#
_entry.id   AF-A0A1B0D1S0-F1
#
_cell.length_a   1.000
_cell.length_b   1.000
_cell.length_c   1.000
_cell.angle_alpha   90.00
_cell.angle_beta   90.00
_cell.angle_gamma   90.00
#
_symmetry.space_group_name_H-M   'P 1'
#
loop_
_entity.id
_entity.type
_entity.pdbx_description
1 polymer ?
#
loop_
_entity_poly.entity_id
_entity_poly.type
_entity_poly.pdbx_seq_one_letter_code
_entity_poly.pdbx_strand_id
1 'polypeptide(L)' 'MAQVATPTVVKKILRFKQENPGMFAWEIRDQLLAQRICDPNTIPSVSSVNRILRNGGLWTDDMAANVFIKLSP' A
#
# COMPACT_ATOMS: atom_id res chain seq x y z
N MET A 1 -4.33 23.19 -12.75
CA MET A 1 -2.99 22.56 -12.71
C MET A 1 -3.04 21.36 -11.78
N ALA A 2 -3.55 20.23 -12.27
CA ALA A 2 -3.62 19.00 -11.49
C ALA A 2 -2.21 18.41 -11.41
N GLN A 3 -1.72 18.07 -10.22
CA GLN A 3 -0.54 17.22 -10.08
C GLN A 3 -0.91 15.82 -10.59
N VAL A 4 -0.69 15.56 -11.88
CA VAL A 4 -1.09 14.30 -12.55
C VAL A 4 -0.17 13.12 -12.19
N ALA A 5 0.89 13.34 -11.41
CA ALA A 5 1.83 12.27 -11.04
C ALA A 5 1.35 11.39 -9.85
N THR A 6 0.66 11.94 -8.86
CA THR A 6 0.33 11.20 -7.63
C THR A 6 -0.93 10.31 -7.65
N PRO A 7 -1.99 10.54 -8.47
CA PRO A 7 -3.20 9.73 -8.38
C PRO A 7 -3.01 8.29 -8.87
N THR A 8 -2.09 8.06 -9.82
CA THR A 8 -1.78 6.72 -10.35
C THR A 8 -1.20 5.81 -9.26
N VAL A 9 -0.29 6.37 -8.45
CA VAL A 9 0.35 5.66 -7.34
C VAL A 9 -0.68 5.29 -6.28
N VAL A 10 -1.53 6.23 -5.90
CA VAL A 10 -2.62 6.00 -4.95
C VAL A 10 -3.56 4.91 -5.44
N LYS A 11 -3.99 4.97 -6.71
CA LYS A 11 -4.88 3.97 -7.31
C LYS A 11 -4.24 2.57 -7.32
N LYS A 12 -2.93 2.49 -7.61
CA LYS A 12 -2.17 1.24 -7.56
C LYS A 12 -2.04 0.69 -6.14
N ILE A 13 -1.72 1.53 -5.15
CA ILE A 13 -1.69 1.15 -3.73
C ILE A 13 -3.01 0.52 -3.28
N LEU A 14 -4.13 1.19 -3.59
CA LEU A 14 -5.47 0.72 -3.25
C LEU A 14 -5.77 -0.61 -3.94
N ARG A 15 -5.41 -0.74 -5.22
CA ARG A 15 -5.59 -1.98 -5.99
C ARG A 15 -4.77 -3.14 -5.42
N PHE A 16 -3.51 -2.94 -5.06
CA PHE A 16 -2.70 -4.00 -4.45
C PHE A 16 -3.29 -4.51 -3.13
N LYS A 17 -3.80 -3.60 -2.30
CA LYS A 17 -4.47 -3.96 -1.05
C LYS A 17 -5.83 -4.63 -1.30
N GLN A 18 -6.53 -4.24 -2.36
CA GLN A 18 -7.80 -4.85 -2.76
C GLN A 18 -7.61 -6.27 -3.31
N GLU A 19 -6.58 -6.49 -4.14
CA GLU A 19 -6.22 -7.81 -4.65
C GLU A 19 -5.72 -8.70 -3.51
N ASN A 20 -4.86 -8.17 -2.62
CA ASN A 20 -4.31 -8.87 -1.48
C ASN A 20 -4.48 -8.06 -0.18
N PRO A 21 -5.59 -8.22 0.56
CA PRO A 21 -5.82 -7.49 1.81
C PRO A 21 -4.83 -7.84 2.93
N GLY A 22 -4.14 -8.99 2.83
CA GLY A 22 -3.03 -9.35 3.72
C GLY A 22 -1.70 -8.63 3.44
N MET A 23 -1.57 -7.95 2.30
CA MET A 23 -0.31 -7.30 1.89
C MET A 23 -0.02 -6.07 2.76
N PHE A 24 1.18 -6.00 3.32
CA PHE A 24 1.60 -4.90 4.18
C PHE A 24 2.03 -3.67 3.37
N ALA A 25 2.02 -2.49 3.99
CA ALA A 25 2.37 -1.24 3.31
C ALA A 25 3.82 -1.19 2.81
N TRP A 26 4.74 -1.89 3.47
CA TRP A 26 6.11 -2.04 2.98
C TRP A 26 6.20 -2.95 1.76
N GLU A 27 5.37 -4.01 1.68
CA GLU A 27 5.29 -4.88 0.50
C GLU A 27 4.69 -4.13 -0.69
N ILE A 28 3.65 -3.32 -0.44
CA ILE A 28 3.07 -2.44 -1.47
C ILE A 28 4.14 -1.46 -1.99
N ARG A 29 4.98 -0.92 -1.10
CA ARG A 29 6.11 -0.06 -1.50
C ARG A 29 7.09 -0.79 -2.42
N ASP A 30 7.43 -2.03 -2.08
CA ASP A 30 8.35 -2.85 -2.85
C ASP A 30 7.76 -3.22 -4.23
N GLN A 31 6.48 -3.60 -4.28
CA GLN A 31 5.72 -3.84 -5.51
C GLN A 31 5.71 -2.63 -6.45
N LEU A 32 5.52 -1.42 -5.90
CA LEU A 32 5.56 -0.18 -6.68
C LEU A 32 6.94 0.08 -7.29
N LEU A 33 8.02 -0.22 -6.56
CA LEU A 33 9.39 -0.13 -7.06
C LEU A 33 9.68 -1.21 -8.13
N ALA A 34 9.26 -2.45 -7.86
CA ALA A 34 9.44 -3.58 -8.77
C ALA A 34 8.73 -3.37 -10.11
N GLN A 35 7.52 -2.82 -10.08
CA GLN A 35 6.76 -2.48 -11.29
C GLN A 35 7.19 -1.15 -11.93
N ARG A 36 8.23 -0.48 -11.40
CA ARG A 36 8.72 0.84 -11.87
C ARG A 36 7.61 1.90 -11.96
N ILE A 37 6.62 1.80 -11.08
CA ILE A 37 5.51 2.76 -11.01
C ILE A 37 5.97 4.03 -10.31
N CYS A 38 6.92 3.89 -9.38
CA CYS A 38 7.58 4.99 -8.69
C CYS A 38 9.08 4.76 -8.69
N ASP A 39 9.81 5.86 -8.79
CA ASP A 39 11.25 5.90 -8.56
C ASP A 39 11.55 5.91 -7.06
N PRO A 40 12.74 5.51 -6.62
CA PRO A 40 13.14 5.62 -5.22
C PRO A 40 13.07 7.06 -4.66
N ASN A 41 13.06 8.06 -5.54
CA ASN A 41 12.89 9.47 -5.16
C ASN A 41 11.42 9.92 -5.10
N THR A 42 10.50 9.18 -5.75
CA THR A 42 9.06 9.51 -5.83
C THR A 42 8.18 8.50 -5.08
N ILE A 43 8.77 7.40 -4.60
CA ILE A 43 8.10 6.37 -3.81
C ILE A 43 7.66 6.96 -2.46
N PRO A 44 6.38 6.82 -2.08
CA PRO A 44 5.92 7.26 -0.77
C PRO A 44 6.52 6.40 0.35
N SER A 45 6.76 7.02 1.50
CA SER A 45 7.16 6.30 2.71
C SER A 45 6.05 5.35 3.17
N VAL A 46 6.40 4.33 3.97
CA VAL A 46 5.44 3.35 4.52
C VAL A 46 4.29 4.06 5.27
N SER A 47 4.61 5.12 6.02
CA SER A 47 3.62 5.95 6.71
C SER A 47 2.66 6.67 5.75
N SER A 48 3.18 7.20 4.63
CA SER A 48 2.36 7.81 3.59
C SER A 48 1.45 6.80 2.91
N VAL A 49 1.95 5.59 2.62
CA VAL A 49 1.14 4.47 2.09
C VAL A 49 0.00 4.13 3.05
N ASN A 50 0.30 4.00 4.36
CA ASN A 50 -0.73 3.77 5.38
C ASN A 50 -1.79 4.87 5.39
N ARG A 51 -1.39 6.14 5.29
CA ARG A 51 -2.32 7.27 5.24
C ARG A 51 -3.21 7.23 4.00
N ILE A 52 -2.65 6.89 2.83
CA ILE A 52 -3.39 6.73 1.57
C ILE A 52 -4.44 5.64 1.68
N LEU A 53 -4.03 4.47 2.19
CA LEU A 53 -4.91 3.34 2.37
C LEU A 53 -6.07 3.66 3.35
N ARG A 54 -5.79 4.39 4.44
CA ARG A 54 -6.83 4.86 5.39
C ARG A 54 -7.78 5.86 4.74
N ASN A 55 -7.25 6.81 3.98
CA ASN A 55 -8.03 7.81 3.28
C ASN A 55 -8.89 7.20 2.15
N GLY A 56 -8.41 6.12 1.53
CA GLY A 56 -9.15 5.36 0.52
C GLY A 56 -10.16 4.36 1.08
N GLY A 57 -10.38 4.31 2.40
CA GLY A 57 -11.34 3.41 3.03
C GLY A 57 -11.01 1.91 2.94
N LEU A 58 -9.80 1.55 2.50
CA LEU A 58 -9.34 0.16 2.33
C LEU A 58 -8.51 -0.36 3.52
N TRP A 59 -8.51 0.37 4.64
CA TRP A 59 -8.13 -0.22 5.93
C TRP A 59 -9.34 -0.94 6.50
N THR A 60 -9.53 -2.18 6.10
CA THR A 60 -10.13 -3.14 7.01
C THR A 60 -9.10 -3.40 8.11
N ASP A 61 -9.36 -2.80 9.27
CA ASP A 61 -8.70 -3.04 10.56
C ASP A 61 -8.62 -4.55 10.91
N ASP A 62 -9.43 -5.35 10.23
CA ASP A 62 -9.70 -6.77 10.48
C ASP A 62 -8.56 -7.74 10.08
N MET A 63 -7.67 -7.39 9.12
CA MET A 63 -6.68 -8.37 8.62
C MET A 63 -5.33 -8.39 9.35
N ALA A 64 -5.01 -7.39 10.17
CA ALA A 64 -3.77 -7.43 10.97
C ALA A 64 -3.87 -8.43 12.14
N ALA A 65 -5.09 -8.78 12.56
CA ALA A 65 -5.31 -9.73 13.64
C ALA A 65 -5.02 -11.19 13.25
N ASN A 66 -5.07 -11.55 11.96
CA ASN A 66 -4.96 -12.95 11.52
C ASN A 66 -3.55 -13.41 11.14
N VAL A 67 -2.58 -12.50 10.97
CA VAL A 67 -1.18 -12.87 10.62
C VAL A 67 -0.32 -13.07 11.87
N PHE A 68 -0.62 -12.37 12.96
CA PHE A 68 0.07 -12.58 14.25
C PHE A 68 -0.29 -13.93 14.90
N ILE A 69 -1.46 -14.51 14.58
CA ILE A 69 -1.93 -15.81 15.10
C ILE A 69 -1.66 -16.98 14.12
N LYS A 70 -0.65 -16.88 13.25
CA LYS A 70 -0.25 -18.01 12.37
C LYS A 70 1.26 -18.24 12.29
N LEU A 71 2.06 -17.49 13.05
CA LEU A 71 3.48 -17.76 13.27
C LEU A 71 3.77 -17.81 14.77
N SER A 72 3.20 -18.81 15.43
CA SER A 72 3.81 -19.40 16.62
C SER A 72 4.12 -20.86 16.29
N PRO A 73 5.35 -21.35 16.48
CA PRO A 73 5.57 -22.78 16.72
C PRO A 73 4.86 -23.23 18.00
#